data_AF-A0A0H3ZXE2-F1
#
_entry.id   AF-A0A0H3ZXE2-F1
#
_cell.length_a   1.000
_cell.length_b   1.000
_cell.length_c   1.000
_cell.angle_alpha   90.00
_cell.angle_beta   90.00
_cell.angle_gamma   90.00
#
_symmetry.space_group_name_H-M   'P 1'
#
loop_
_entity.id
_entity.type
_entity.pdbx_description
1 polymer ?
#
loop_
_entity_poly.entity_id
_entity_poly.type
_entity_poly.pdbx_seq_one_letter_code
_entity_poly.pdbx_strand_id
1 'polypeptide(L)'
;MEPQYEQKLKEHLRHVVKQARLDNKLSQVECAQKMEIARQTYMNFESGETLPKIDLLYDFAELTKRPLSYFLPPLGISLNGHILIREDTWEKMTKLNEELRSCLER
;
A
#
# COMPACT_ATOMS: atom_id res chain seq x y z
N MET A 1 16.07 -4.04 -5.19
CA MET A 1 15.16 -2.88 -5.21
C MET A 1 16.04 -1.65 -5.05
N GLU A 2 15.85 -0.58 -5.84
CA GLU A 2 16.66 0.62 -5.63
C GLU A 2 16.36 1.25 -4.25
N PRO A 3 17.36 1.77 -3.52
CA PRO A 3 17.21 2.28 -2.15
C PRO A 3 16.05 3.27 -1.96
N GLN A 4 15.75 4.09 -2.99
CA GLN A 4 14.66 5.07 -2.92
C GLN A 4 13.26 4.45 -2.77
N TYR A 5 13.03 3.26 -3.34
CA TYR A 5 11.72 2.62 -3.30
C TYR A 5 11.48 1.94 -1.96
N GLU A 6 12.54 1.34 -1.40
CA GLU A 6 12.47 0.75 -0.06
C GLU A 6 12.15 1.81 0.98
N GLN A 7 12.77 2.99 0.88
CA GLN A 7 12.51 4.11 1.77
C GLN A 7 11.06 4.60 1.68
N LYS A 8 10.54 4.81 0.46
CA LYS A 8 9.13 5.18 0.25
C LYS A 8 8.15 4.13 0.79
N LEU A 9 8.47 2.85 0.62
CA LEU A 9 7.65 1.75 1.14
C LEU A 9 7.64 1.75 2.67
N LYS A 10 8.80 1.96 3.32
CA LYS A 10 8.90 2.10 4.78
C LYS A 10 8.06 3.28 5.29
N GLU A 11 8.11 4.42 4.60
CA GLU A 11 7.33 5.62 4.92
C GLU A 11 5.83 5.41 4.78
N HIS A 12 5.40 4.71 3.74
CA HIS A 12 4.00 4.35 3.56
C HIS A 12 3.53 3.40 4.66
N LEU A 13 4.23 2.26 4.84
CA LEU A 13 3.84 1.21 5.78
C LEU A 13 3.80 1.70 7.22
N ARG A 14 4.78 2.49 7.67
CA ARG A 14 4.77 3.04 9.03
C ARG A 14 3.52 3.90 9.28
N HIS A 15 3.05 4.63 8.26
CA HIS A 15 1.87 5.48 8.37
C HIS A 15 0.60 4.65 8.44
N VAL A 16 0.37 3.77 7.46
CA VAL A 16 -0.88 3.00 7.37
C VAL A 16 -1.02 1.97 8.50
N VAL A 17 0.06 1.34 8.94
CA VAL A 17 0.05 0.43 10.11
C VAL A 17 -0.36 1.18 11.37
N LYS A 18 0.26 2.33 11.62
CA LYS A 18 -0.07 3.16 12.78
C LYS A 18 -1.51 3.67 12.73
N GLN A 19 -1.98 4.12 11.57
CA GLN A 19 -3.36 4.58 11.39
C GLN A 19 -4.37 3.46 11.63
N ALA A 20 -4.20 2.30 10.99
CA ALA A 20 -5.08 1.15 11.18
C ALA A 20 -5.16 0.70 12.64
N ARG A 21 -4.04 0.73 13.37
CA ARG A 21 -4.00 0.46 14.80
C ARG A 21 -4.82 1.49 15.59
N LEU A 22 -4.60 2.78 15.36
CA LEU A 22 -5.25 3.86 16.10
C LEU A 22 -6.77 3.88 15.85
N ASP A 23 -7.20 3.65 14.62
CA ASP A 23 -8.62 3.55 14.25
C ASP A 23 -9.33 2.41 15.00
N ASN A 24 -8.60 1.32 15.26
CA ASN A 24 -9.08 0.17 16.03
C ASN A 24 -8.89 0.34 17.55
N LYS A 25 -8.39 1.50 18.01
CA LYS A 25 -8.13 1.81 19.43
C LYS A 25 -7.20 0.81 20.12
N LEU A 26 -6.26 0.23 19.37
CA LEU A 26 -5.30 -0.73 19.88
C LEU A 26 -3.99 -0.04 20.30
N SER A 27 -3.39 -0.51 21.39
CA SER A 27 -2.01 -0.18 21.75
C SER A 27 -1.02 -1.05 20.96
N GLN A 28 0.25 -0.62 20.89
CA GLN A 28 1.31 -1.42 20.25
C GLN A 28 1.51 -2.78 20.96
N VAL A 29 1.27 -2.83 22.28
CA VAL A 29 1.39 -4.06 23.07
C VAL A 29 0.27 -5.03 22.70
N GLU A 30 -0.97 -4.54 22.63
CA GLU A 30 -2.13 -5.37 22.26
C GLU A 30 -1.99 -5.91 20.83
N CYS A 31 -1.52 -5.11 19.88
CA CYS A 31 -1.28 -5.61 18.53
C CYS A 31 -0.20 -6.70 18.51
N ALA A 32 0.93 -6.47 19.18
CA ALA A 32 2.01 -7.46 19.22
C ALA A 32 1.54 -8.78 19.84
N GLN A 33 0.75 -8.72 20.92
CA GLN A 33 0.15 -9.90 21.55
C GLN A 33 -0.82 -10.62 20.62
N LYS A 34 -1.73 -9.90 19.96
CA LYS A 34 -2.74 -10.49 19.07
C LYS A 34 -2.15 -11.08 17.78
N MET A 35 -1.02 -10.54 17.34
CA MET A 35 -0.26 -11.03 16.19
C MET A 35 0.83 -12.05 16.58
N GLU A 36 0.94 -12.39 17.87
CA GLU A 36 1.94 -13.33 18.39
C GLU A 36 3.40 -12.97 18.04
N ILE A 37 3.71 -11.66 17.99
CA ILE A 37 5.06 -11.14 17.72
C ILE A 37 5.64 -10.41 18.94
N ALA A 38 6.96 -10.26 18.96
CA ALA A 38 7.61 -9.45 19.97
C ALA A 38 7.18 -7.97 19.85
N ARG A 39 6.94 -7.31 21.00
CA ARG A 39 6.59 -5.88 21.04
C ARG A 39 7.58 -5.01 20.27
N GLN A 40 8.88 -5.31 20.37
CA GLN A 40 9.92 -4.57 19.65
C GLN A 40 9.77 -4.72 18.14
N THR A 41 9.44 -5.91 17.64
CA THR A 41 9.18 -6.16 16.22
C THR A 41 8.03 -5.28 15.72
N TYR A 42 6.94 -5.21 16.49
CA TYR A 42 5.82 -4.32 16.17
C TYR A 42 6.25 -2.84 16.16
N MET A 43 7.01 -2.40 17.16
CA MET A 43 7.54 -1.03 17.20
C MET A 43 8.39 -0.69 15.98
N ASN A 44 9.23 -1.63 15.53
CA ASN A 44 10.11 -1.44 14.37
C ASN A 44 9.32 -1.24 13.06
N PHE A 45 8.09 -1.78 12.97
CA PHE A 45 7.20 -1.53 11.84
C PHE A 45 6.66 -0.10 11.85
N GLU A 46 6.24 0.41 13.01
CA GLU A 46 5.72 1.78 13.13
C GLU A 46 6.80 2.86 13.11
N SER A 47 8.06 2.50 13.39
CA SER A 47 9.21 3.39 13.19
C SER A 47 9.74 3.37 11.75
N GLY A 48 9.39 2.33 10.97
CA GLY A 48 9.93 2.11 9.62
C GLY A 48 11.35 1.52 9.61
N GLU A 49 11.86 1.08 10.76
CA GLU A 49 13.16 0.41 10.87
C GLU A 49 13.14 -0.95 10.17
N THR A 50 12.00 -1.64 10.19
CA THR A 50 11.82 -2.95 9.55
C THR A 50 10.57 -2.95 8.66
N LEU A 51 10.68 -3.56 7.49
CA LEU A 51 9.54 -3.83 6.63
C LEU A 51 8.84 -5.12 7.09
N PRO A 52 7.53 -5.10 7.40
CA PRO A 52 6.76 -6.30 7.64
C PRO A 52 6.72 -7.16 6.37
N LYS A 53 6.77 -8.48 6.56
CA LYS A 53 6.54 -9.46 5.49
C LYS A 53 5.04 -9.56 5.19
N ILE A 54 4.69 -10.18 4.06
CA ILE A 54 3.31 -10.24 3.56
C ILE A 54 2.35 -11.02 4.47
N ASP A 55 2.83 -12.05 5.15
CA ASP A 55 2.13 -12.80 6.19
C ASP A 55 1.71 -11.87 7.34
N LEU A 56 2.63 -11.06 7.85
CA LEU A 56 2.31 -10.09 8.90
C LEU A 56 1.33 -9.01 8.42
N LEU A 57 1.46 -8.54 7.17
CA LEU A 57 0.50 -7.60 6.59
C LEU A 57 -0.92 -8.21 6.47
N TYR A 58 -1.01 -9.51 6.23
CA TYR A 58 -2.27 -10.23 6.26
C TYR A 58 -2.85 -10.29 7.68
N ASP A 59 -2.02 -10.59 8.68
CA ASP A 59 -2.45 -10.57 10.09
C ASP A 59 -2.92 -9.16 10.52
N PHE A 60 -2.24 -8.12 10.05
CA PHE A 60 -2.67 -6.73 10.25
C PHE A 60 -4.04 -6.46 9.64
N ALA A 61 -4.27 -6.92 8.41
CA ALA A 61 -5.55 -6.78 7.72
C ALA A 61 -6.69 -7.45 8.51
N GLU A 62 -6.47 -8.68 8.96
CA GLU A 62 -7.43 -9.42 9.78
C GLU A 62 -7.67 -8.77 11.15
N LEU A 63 -6.61 -8.30 11.81
CA LEU A 63 -6.69 -7.66 13.12
C LEU A 63 -7.46 -6.34 13.06
N THR A 64 -7.18 -5.53 12.03
CA THR A 64 -7.69 -4.15 11.93
C THR A 64 -8.96 -4.03 11.09
N LYS A 65 -9.46 -5.17 10.57
CA LYS A 65 -10.64 -5.25 9.69
C LYS A 65 -10.51 -4.31 8.47
N ARG A 66 -9.31 -4.28 7.91
CA ARG A 66 -8.97 -3.56 6.68
C ARG A 66 -8.66 -4.58 5.58
N PRO A 67 -8.98 -4.30 4.31
CA PRO A 67 -8.49 -5.14 3.22
C PRO A 67 -6.96 -5.08 3.17
N LEU A 68 -6.30 -6.17 2.76
CA LEU A 68 -4.83 -6.19 2.61
C LEU A 68 -4.30 -5.05 1.73
N SER A 69 -5.08 -4.65 0.72
CA SER A 69 -4.78 -3.51 -0.15
C SER A 69 -4.63 -2.17 0.57
N TYR A 70 -5.15 -2.02 1.79
CA TYR A 70 -4.95 -0.84 2.63
C TYR A 70 -3.49 -0.64 3.04
N PHE A 71 -2.75 -1.74 3.22
CA PHE A 71 -1.34 -1.71 3.62
C PHE A 71 -0.38 -1.71 2.43
N LEU A 72 -0.90 -1.97 1.23
CA LEU A 72 -0.11 -1.88 0.03
C LEU A 72 -0.09 -0.42 -0.41
N PRO A 73 1.07 0.12 -0.82
CA PRO A 73 1.08 1.40 -1.49
C PRO A 73 0.09 1.34 -2.66
N PRO A 74 -0.65 2.42 -2.96
CA PRO A 74 -1.61 2.42 -4.05
C PRO A 74 -0.96 1.79 -5.26
N LEU A 75 -1.57 0.72 -5.78
CA LEU A 75 -1.11 -0.05 -6.93
C LEU A 75 -1.02 0.91 -8.12
N GLY A 76 0.16 1.51 -8.19
CA GLY A 76 0.50 2.72 -8.94
C GLY A 76 1.99 3.04 -8.79
N ILE A 77 2.77 2.15 -8.16
CA ILE A 77 4.21 2.12 -8.37
C ILE A 77 4.45 1.39 -9.68
N SER A 78 4.38 2.17 -10.75
CA SER A 78 5.18 1.93 -11.91
C SER A 78 6.65 2.03 -11.52
N LEU A 79 7.44 1.00 -11.78
CA LEU A 79 8.84 1.21 -12.10
C LEU A 79 8.83 1.91 -13.48
N ASN A 80 8.91 3.24 -13.48
CA ASN A 80 9.13 4.12 -14.65
C ASN A 80 7.92 4.81 -15.32
N GLY A 81 6.85 5.18 -14.60
CA GLY A 81 5.85 6.15 -15.09
C GLY A 81 4.78 5.63 -16.06
N HIS A 82 4.63 4.31 -16.24
CA HIS A 82 3.46 3.70 -16.88
C HIS A 82 2.46 3.17 -15.85
N ILE A 83 1.22 3.66 -15.89
CA ILE A 83 0.10 2.92 -15.31
C ILE A 83 0.05 1.59 -16.06
N LEU A 84 0.19 0.44 -15.37
CA LEU A 84 -0.14 -0.84 -15.98
C LEU A 84 -1.66 -0.90 -16.08
N ILE A 85 -2.14 -0.38 -17.19
CA ILE A 85 -3.47 -0.61 -17.70
C ILE A 85 -3.40 -1.97 -18.41
N ARG A 86 -4.38 -2.86 -18.24
CA ARG A 86 -4.45 -4.08 -19.08
C ARG A 86 -4.37 -3.65 -20.56
N GLU A 87 -3.71 -4.43 -21.40
CA GLU A 87 -3.47 -4.06 -22.82
C GLU A 87 -4.78 -3.67 -23.55
N ASP A 88 -5.86 -4.40 -23.27
CA ASP A 88 -7.21 -4.12 -23.78
C ASP A 88 -7.77 -2.75 -23.38
N THR A 89 -7.24 -2.17 -22.32
CA THR A 89 -7.69 -0.91 -21.74
C THR A 89 -6.87 0.26 -22.29
N TRP A 90 -5.62 0.04 -22.72
CA TRP A 90 -4.84 1.02 -23.48
C TRP A 90 -5.47 1.30 -24.85
N GLU A 91 -5.91 0.25 -25.54
CA GLU A 91 -6.64 0.37 -26.81
C GLU A 91 -7.92 1.20 -26.65
N LYS A 92 -8.69 0.91 -25.59
CA LYS A 92 -9.93 1.65 -25.26
C LYS A 92 -9.63 3.13 -24.97
N MET A 93 -8.58 3.42 -24.21
CA MET A 93 -8.21 4.81 -23.88
C MET A 93 -7.67 5.57 -25.10
N THR A 94 -6.92 4.90 -25.97
CA THR A 94 -6.40 5.50 -27.21
C THR A 94 -7.56 5.89 -28.11
N LYS A 95 -8.51 4.97 -28.33
CA LYS A 95 -9.71 5.22 -29.11
C LYS A 95 -10.54 6.38 -28.54
N LEU A 96 -10.75 6.41 -27.22
CA LEU A 96 -11.49 7.48 -26.55
C LEU A 96 -10.81 8.84 -26.73
N ASN A 97 -9.49 8.90 -26.64
CA ASN A 97 -8.75 10.16 -26.82
C ASN A 97 -8.81 10.68 -28.25
N GLU A 98 -8.78 9.79 -29.26
CA GLU A 98 -8.97 10.17 -30.66
C GLU A 98 -10.37 10.70 -30.93
N GLU A 99 -11.40 10.04 -30.39
CA GLU A 99 -12.79 10.48 -30.47
C GLU A 99 -12.98 11.86 -29.80
N LEU A 100 -12.40 12.06 -28.61
CA LEU A 100 -12.44 13.35 -27.91
C LEU A 100 -11.75 14.46 -28.69
N ARG A 101 -10.58 14.20 -29.28
CA ARG A 101 -9.88 15.17 -30.14
C ARG A 101 -10.74 15.56 -31.35
N SER A 102 -11.34 14.58 -32.03
CA SER A 102 -12.21 14.83 -33.17
C SER A 102 -13.46 15.65 -32.82
N CYS A 103 -13.96 15.50 -31.58
CA CYS A 103 -15.10 16.29 -31.08
C CYS A 103 -14.70 17.72 -30.66
N LEU A 104 -13.46 17.95 -30.23
CA LEU A 104 -12.98 19.25 -29.77
C LEU A 104 -12.40 20.13 -30.90
N GLU A 105 -11.99 19.52 -32.01
CA GLU A 105 -11.47 20.20 -33.20
C GLU A 105 -12.56 20.51 -34.25
N ARG A 106 -13.85 20.40 -33.87
CA ARG A 106 -15.03 20.80 -34.65
C ARG A 106 -15.71 22.00 -34.01
#